data_AF-A0A0C2DE06-F1
#
_entry.id   AF-A0A0C2DE06-F1
#
_cell.length_a   1.000
_cell.length_b   1.000
_cell.length_c   1.000
_cell.angle_alpha   90.00
_cell.angle_beta   90.00
_cell.angle_gamma   90.00
#
_symmetry.space_group_name_H-M   'P 1'
#
loop_
_entity.id
_entity.type
_entity.pdbx_description
1 polymer ?
#
loop_
_entity_poly.entity_id
_entity_poly.type
_entity_poly.pdbx_seq_one_letter_code
_entity_poly.pdbx_strand_id
1 'polypeptide(L)'
;MKCILCYNSVDDSLQPYDCGSERYSRTFIANGGDTGSRFELKFETDGDREKQYGNDYDFLRDAGERLGKKMKLYLPKKIHSTLTMFAQDIGCNFDGKKKKAVCLLRLYEVRSRG
;
A
#
# COMPACT_ATOMS: atom_id res chain seq x y z
N MET A 1 -0.38 -18.51 4.92
CA MET A 1 0.40 -17.53 4.11
C MET A 1 1.04 -16.58 5.10
N LYS A 2 2.38 -16.46 5.09
CA LYS A 2 3.15 -15.63 6.02
C LYS A 2 3.20 -14.20 5.48
N CYS A 3 3.02 -13.20 6.34
CA CYS A 3 3.06 -11.78 5.94
C CYS A 3 4.45 -11.41 5.45
N ILE A 4 4.55 -10.63 4.39
CA ILE A 4 5.82 -10.37 3.71
C ILE A 4 6.73 -9.52 4.61
N LEU A 5 6.16 -8.60 5.38
CA LEU A 5 6.90 -7.73 6.29
C LEU A 5 7.19 -8.35 7.67
N CYS A 6 6.66 -9.53 7.98
CA CYS A 6 6.92 -10.21 9.25
C CYS A 6 8.25 -10.98 9.31
N TYR A 7 9.04 -11.01 8.22
CA TYR A 7 10.18 -11.93 8.17
C TYR A 7 11.47 -11.45 8.85
N ASN A 8 11.59 -10.22 9.39
CA ASN A 8 12.87 -9.75 9.97
C ASN A 8 12.82 -8.55 10.96
N SER A 9 11.73 -8.28 11.69
CA SER A 9 11.77 -7.20 12.71
C SER A 9 12.19 -7.76 14.08
N VAL A 10 13.50 -7.82 14.31
CA VAL A 10 14.11 -8.02 15.66
C VAL A 10 14.25 -6.66 16.38
N ASP A 11 13.37 -5.71 16.07
CA ASP A 11 13.43 -4.35 16.58
C ASP A 11 12.11 -4.04 17.31
N ASP A 12 12.16 -4.05 18.64
CA ASP A 12 11.05 -3.80 19.56
C ASP A 12 10.45 -2.38 19.43
N SER A 13 10.99 -1.52 18.55
CA SER A 13 10.48 -0.18 18.26
C SER A 13 9.47 -0.11 17.10
N LEU A 14 9.32 -1.19 16.31
CA LEU A 14 8.30 -1.29 15.27
C LEU A 14 7.00 -1.80 15.87
N GLN A 15 5.94 -0.96 15.88
CA GLN A 15 4.59 -1.41 16.20
C GLN A 15 4.26 -2.70 15.43
N PRO A 16 3.56 -3.68 16.05
CA PRO A 16 3.28 -4.95 15.40
C PRO A 16 2.57 -4.72 14.07
N TYR A 17 3.23 -5.12 12.99
CA TYR A 17 2.74 -4.92 11.63
C TYR A 17 1.38 -5.64 11.44
N ASP A 18 0.30 -4.88 11.18
CA ASP A 18 -1.04 -5.43 10.98
C ASP A 18 -1.16 -6.08 9.61
N CYS A 19 -1.06 -7.41 9.59
CA CYS A 19 -1.29 -8.22 8.39
C CYS A 19 -2.71 -8.11 7.81
N GLY A 20 -3.66 -7.50 8.52
CA GLY A 20 -5.00 -7.24 8.03
C GLY A 20 -4.99 -6.47 6.71
N SER A 21 -4.15 -5.44 6.61
CA SER A 21 -4.02 -4.61 5.42
C SER A 21 -3.41 -5.37 4.23
N GLU A 22 -2.41 -6.25 4.45
CA GLU A 22 -1.86 -7.11 3.39
C GLU A 22 -2.86 -8.16 2.89
N ARG A 23 -3.68 -8.70 3.80
CA ARG A 23 -4.73 -9.66 3.43
C ARG A 23 -5.83 -8.96 2.62
N TYR A 24 -6.15 -7.73 2.99
CA TYR A 24 -7.16 -6.96 2.27
C TYR A 24 -6.65 -6.50 0.90
N SER A 25 -5.39 -6.08 0.76
CA SER A 25 -4.84 -5.75 -0.56
C SER A 25 -4.84 -6.96 -1.52
N ARG A 26 -4.69 -8.18 -0.99
CA ARG A 26 -4.83 -9.42 -1.78
C ARG A 26 -6.20 -9.59 -2.43
N THR A 27 -7.29 -9.18 -1.77
CA THR A 27 -8.63 -9.34 -2.35
C THR A 27 -8.79 -8.50 -3.61
N PHE A 28 -8.11 -7.35 -3.70
CA PHE A 28 -8.09 -6.50 -4.88
C PHE A 28 -7.20 -7.04 -6.01
N ILE A 29 -6.19 -7.86 -5.71
CA ILE A 29 -5.44 -8.61 -6.73
C ILE A 29 -6.31 -9.73 -7.32
N ALA A 30 -7.13 -10.38 -6.49
CA ALA A 30 -7.97 -11.48 -6.92
C ALA A 30 -9.22 -11.00 -7.69
N ASN A 31 -9.91 -10.00 -7.13
CA ASN A 31 -11.27 -9.63 -7.53
C ASN A 31 -11.36 -8.24 -8.19
N GLY A 32 -10.29 -7.43 -8.13
CA GLY A 32 -10.36 -6.03 -8.54
C GLY A 32 -11.25 -5.20 -7.61
N GLY A 33 -11.69 -4.02 -8.09
CA GLY A 33 -12.56 -3.10 -7.35
C GLY A 33 -11.81 -2.05 -6.51
N ASP A 34 -12.56 -1.20 -5.83
CA ASP A 34 -12.07 -0.12 -4.96
C ASP A 34 -12.43 -0.36 -3.49
N THR A 35 -11.77 0.36 -2.58
CA THR A 35 -11.94 0.17 -1.12
C THR A 35 -13.34 0.52 -0.61
N GLY A 36 -14.08 1.37 -1.34
CA GLY A 36 -15.37 1.91 -0.89
C GLY A 36 -15.27 2.82 0.35
N SER A 37 -14.06 3.06 0.86
CA SER A 37 -13.80 3.81 2.10
C SER A 37 -13.05 5.10 1.79
N ARG A 38 -13.53 6.21 2.34
CA ARG A 38 -12.83 7.51 2.26
C ARG A 38 -11.51 7.53 3.07
N PHE A 39 -11.32 6.55 3.94
CA PHE A 39 -10.15 6.41 4.81
C PHE A 39 -9.13 5.40 4.27
N GLU A 40 -9.34 4.87 3.06
CA GLU A 40 -8.44 3.88 2.48
C GLU A 40 -8.14 4.25 1.03
N LEU A 41 -6.87 4.46 0.72
CA LEU A 41 -6.41 4.70 -0.64
C LEU A 41 -5.81 3.42 -1.21
N LYS A 42 -6.34 2.99 -2.36
CA LYS A 42 -5.80 1.87 -3.12
C LYS A 42 -4.82 2.37 -4.17
N PHE A 43 -3.63 1.79 -4.17
CA PHE A 43 -2.63 1.99 -5.20
C PHE A 43 -2.35 0.66 -5.88
N GLU A 44 -2.42 0.64 -7.20
CA GLU A 44 -2.09 -0.56 -7.97
C GLU A 44 -1.13 -0.24 -9.12
N THR A 45 -0.40 -1.27 -9.54
CA THR A 45 0.45 -1.24 -10.73
C THR A 45 0.57 -2.66 -11.30
N ASP A 46 0.57 -2.73 -12.63
CA ASP A 46 0.84 -3.97 -13.38
C ASP A 46 2.32 -4.06 -13.80
N GLY A 47 3.20 -3.39 -13.04
CA GLY A 47 4.58 -3.11 -13.45
C GLY A 47 4.68 -2.15 -14.63
N ASP A 48 5.80 -2.21 -15.34
CA ASP A 48 6.05 -1.54 -16.60
C ASP A 48 5.70 -2.46 -17.77
N ARG A 49 4.76 -2.02 -18.62
CA ARG A 49 4.28 -2.81 -19.76
C ARG A 49 5.32 -2.97 -20.86
N GLU A 50 6.29 -2.07 -20.94
CA GLU A 50 7.36 -2.10 -21.95
C GLU A 50 8.58 -2.92 -21.48
N LYS A 51 8.60 -3.30 -20.19
CA LYS A 51 9.69 -4.06 -19.57
C LYS A 51 9.30 -5.54 -19.43
N GLN A 52 10.08 -6.42 -20.06
CA GLN A 52 10.01 -7.84 -19.74
C GLN A 52 10.76 -8.10 -18.43
N TYR A 53 10.01 -8.32 -17.35
CA TYR A 53 10.59 -8.77 -16.09
C TYR A 53 11.10 -10.21 -16.22
N GLY A 54 12.41 -10.40 -16.11
CA GLY A 54 13.04 -11.72 -16.15
C GLY A 54 12.94 -12.49 -14.83
N ASN A 55 12.57 -11.83 -13.73
CA ASN A 55 12.35 -12.43 -12.43
C ASN A 55 11.37 -11.57 -11.58
N ASP A 56 10.83 -12.16 -10.52
CA ASP A 56 9.90 -11.50 -9.61
C ASP A 56 10.54 -10.34 -8.84
N TYR A 57 11.84 -10.39 -8.56
CA TYR A 57 12.53 -9.35 -7.81
C TYR A 57 12.55 -8.00 -8.56
N ASP A 58 12.85 -8.02 -9.86
CA ASP A 58 12.85 -6.81 -10.68
C ASP A 58 11.45 -6.19 -10.80
N PHE A 59 10.41 -7.04 -10.85
CA PHE A 59 9.02 -6.60 -10.78
C PHE A 59 8.70 -5.94 -9.44
N LEU A 60 9.06 -6.60 -8.32
CA LEU A 60 8.81 -6.09 -6.97
C LEU A 60 9.52 -4.76 -6.72
N ARG A 61 10.75 -4.59 -7.22
CA ARG A 61 11.49 -3.33 -7.12
C ARG A 61 10.78 -2.20 -7.87
N ASP A 62 10.45 -2.40 -9.15
CA ASP A 62 9.74 -1.40 -9.95
C ASP A 62 8.37 -1.08 -9.36
N ALA A 63 7.63 -2.10 -8.92
CA ALA A 63 6.33 -1.94 -8.29
C ALA A 63 6.43 -1.11 -7.01
N GLY A 64 7.41 -1.42 -6.16
CA GLY A 64 7.69 -0.66 -4.93
C GLY A 64 8.02 0.81 -5.22
N GLU A 65 8.87 1.10 -6.19
CA GLU A 65 9.20 2.48 -6.58
C GLU A 65 7.99 3.26 -7.11
N ARG A 66 7.20 2.64 -8.00
CA ARG A 66 6.00 3.25 -8.58
C ARG A 66 4.94 3.52 -7.52
N LEU A 67 4.67 2.54 -6.66
CA LEU A 67 3.70 2.65 -5.58
C LEU A 67 4.15 3.67 -4.54
N GLY A 68 5.44 3.67 -4.17
CA GLY A 68 6.02 4.67 -3.27
C GLY A 68 5.89 6.10 -3.80
N LYS A 69 6.16 6.33 -5.10
CA LYS A 69 5.96 7.64 -5.75
C LYS A 69 4.48 8.06 -5.73
N LYS A 70 3.56 7.14 -6.03
CA LYS A 70 2.11 7.41 -5.96
C LYS A 70 1.71 7.80 -4.54
N MET A 71 2.09 7.01 -3.53
CA MET A 71 1.75 7.26 -2.12
C MET A 71 2.29 8.57 -1.58
N LYS A 72 3.52 8.95 -1.95
CA LYS A 72 4.11 10.24 -1.55
C LYS A 72 3.24 11.44 -1.94
N LEU A 73 2.46 11.36 -3.01
CA LEU A 73 1.54 12.43 -3.41
C LEU A 73 0.35 12.61 -2.45
N TYR A 74 0.08 11.62 -1.60
CA TYR A 74 -1.05 11.54 -0.67
C TYR A 74 -0.65 11.59 0.81
N LEU A 75 0.65 11.53 1.13
CA LEU A 75 1.17 11.84 2.46
C LEU A 75 1.08 13.35 2.71
N PRO A 76 0.78 13.76 3.95
CA PRO A 76 -0.33 14.65 4.29
C PRO A 76 -0.32 15.95 3.47
N LYS A 77 -1.34 16.08 2.60
CA LYS A 77 -1.79 17.38 2.10
C LYS A 77 -3.02 17.77 2.95
N LYS A 78 -3.14 19.03 3.36
CA LYS A 78 -4.41 19.55 3.90
C LYS A 78 -5.45 19.38 2.80
N ILE A 79 -6.39 18.44 2.98
CA ILE A 79 -7.44 18.18 1.98
C ILE A 79 -8.56 19.22 2.13
N HIS A 80 -8.76 19.77 3.34
CA HIS A 80 -9.61 20.92 3.62
C HIS A 80 -9.07 21.76 4.79
N SER A 81 -9.53 23.01 4.94
CA SER A 81 -9.02 23.98 5.94
C SER A 81 -9.17 23.54 7.41
N THR A 82 -9.98 22.51 7.70
CA THR A 82 -10.23 21.98 9.05
C THR A 82 -9.91 20.49 9.22
N LEU A 83 -9.59 19.77 8.14
CA LEU A 83 -9.40 18.32 8.13
C LEU A 83 -8.02 17.96 7.59
N THR A 84 -7.24 17.27 8.41
CA THR A 84 -5.96 16.70 8.01
C THR A 84 -6.05 15.19 8.10
N MET A 85 -5.78 14.52 6.97
CA MET A 85 -5.68 13.06 6.92
C MET A 85 -4.21 12.66 7.00
N PHE A 86 -3.91 11.69 7.85
CA PHE A 86 -2.56 11.16 8.03
C PHE A 86 -2.54 9.68 7.70
N ALA A 87 -1.44 9.21 7.11
CA ALA A 87 -1.22 7.79 6.95
C ALA A 87 -1.06 7.12 8.32
N GLN A 88 -1.82 6.04 8.52
CA GLN A 88 -1.78 5.21 9.71
C GLN A 88 -1.00 3.93 9.47
N ASP A 89 -1.30 3.25 8.36
CA ASP A 89 -0.82 1.90 8.07
C ASP A 89 -0.79 1.65 6.56
N ILE A 90 0.08 0.73 6.14
CA ILE A 90 0.24 0.31 4.74
C ILE A 90 0.30 -1.21 4.62
N GLY A 91 -0.60 -1.77 3.83
CA GLY A 91 -0.63 -3.20 3.49
C GLY A 91 -0.44 -3.44 2.01
N CYS A 92 0.64 -4.11 1.62
CA CYS A 92 0.94 -4.42 0.22
C CYS A 92 0.89 -5.92 -0.06
N ASN A 93 0.40 -6.27 -1.24
CA ASN A 93 0.44 -7.64 -1.75
C ASN A 93 0.86 -7.63 -3.22
N PHE A 94 1.47 -8.73 -3.66
CA PHE A 94 2.09 -8.86 -4.95
C PHE A 94 1.84 -10.26 -5.50
N ASP A 95 1.45 -10.34 -6.77
CA ASP A 95 1.32 -11.58 -7.53
C ASP A 95 2.21 -11.50 -8.76
N GLY A 96 3.37 -12.18 -8.68
CA GLY A 96 4.36 -12.21 -9.76
C GLY A 96 3.84 -12.90 -11.02
N LYS A 97 2.94 -13.90 -10.90
CA LYS A 97 2.33 -14.58 -12.06
C LYS A 97 1.41 -13.64 -12.83
N LYS A 98 0.62 -12.84 -12.10
CA LYS A 98 -0.24 -11.81 -12.69
C LYS A 98 0.50 -10.51 -13.00
N LYS A 99 1.77 -10.38 -12.59
CA LYS A 99 2.55 -9.14 -12.62
C LYS A 99 1.76 -7.97 -12.04
N LYS A 100 1.06 -8.20 -10.93
CA LYS A 100 0.19 -7.21 -10.29
C LYS A 100 0.59 -6.96 -8.85
N ALA A 101 0.63 -5.69 -8.48
CA ALA A 101 0.91 -5.25 -7.12
C ALA A 101 -0.20 -4.30 -6.66
N VAL A 102 -0.69 -4.50 -5.43
CA VAL A 102 -1.68 -3.64 -4.80
C VAL A 102 -1.21 -3.29 -3.40
N CYS A 103 -1.29 -2.00 -3.07
CA CYS A 103 -1.09 -1.52 -1.71
C CYS A 103 -2.30 -0.71 -1.25
N LEU A 104 -2.65 -0.87 0.01
CA LEU A 104 -3.66 -0.10 0.69
C LEU A 104 -2.99 0.80 1.70
N LEU A 105 -3.26 2.10 1.63
CA LEU A 105 -2.87 3.08 2.62
C LEU A 105 -4.09 3.42 3.46
N ARG A 106 -4.07 3.06 4.74
CA ARG A 106 -5.10 3.46 5.70
C ARG A 106 -4.80 4.85 6.24
N LEU A 107 -5.82 5.67 6.29
CA LEU A 107 -5.78 7.04 6.74
C LEU A 107 -6.59 7.19 8.02
N TYR A 108 -6.14 8.08 8.89
CA TYR A 108 -6.97 8.54 10.00
C TYR A 108 -7.16 10.06 9.92
N GLU A 109 -8.35 10.49 10.35
CA GLU A 109 -8.75 11.90 10.36
C GLU A 109 -8.37 12.53 11.69
N VAL A 110 -7.64 13.65 11.63
CA VAL A 110 -7.45 14.54 12.77
C VAL A 110 -8.23 15.81 12.49
N ARG A 111 -9.19 16.10 13.37
CA ARG A 111 -9.87 17.39 13.39
C ARG A 111 -8.97 18.40 14.07
N SER A 112 -8.61 19.46 13.36
CA SER A 112 -8.00 20.63 13.98
C SER A 112 -9.06 21.27 14.87
N ARG A 113 -8.85 21.28 16.20
CA ARG A 113 -9.61 22.16 17.09
C ARG A 113 -9.19 23.58 16.75
N GLY A 114 -10.14 24.35 16.20
CA GLY A 114 -9.98 25.80 16.03
C GLY A 114 -9.92 26.50 17.39
#